data_AF-U2R5V4-F1
#
_entry.id   AF-U2R5V4-F1
#
_cell.length_a   1.000
_cell.length_b   1.000
_cell.length_c   1.000
_cell.angle_alpha   90.00
_cell.angle_beta   90.00
_cell.angle_gamma   90.00
#
_symmetry.space_group_name_H-M   'P 1'
#
loop_
_entity.id
_entity.type
_entity.pdbx_description
1 polymer ?
#
loop_
_entity_poly.entity_id
_entity_poly.type
_entity_poly.pdbx_seq_one_letter_code
_entity_poly.pdbx_strand_id
1 'polypeptide(L)'
;MTMTFDQTTTATLPIAPAVPSTGRLRPLGLGEVRITGGHWADRQRVNATATLAHIEHWLEREGWLGNFDLAAGGALPAGRRGREFADSEVYKYLEAVAWQLGRDDDPELEARFRRTVARVAAAQEADGYLDTNFGRSGQGARWSDLEWGHELYCAGHLFQAAVARERTRPGSDDGLLGVATRLADLVCDVFGPDGIPSVCGHAEVETALVELGRVTGERRYIEQARLFVERRGTGVLRDIEWGRSYYQDDIPVREADVMRGHAVRANYLASGAADVAAETGDAELSAALRRQWANTVARRTYVTGGQGSHHQDEAFGDDFELPSDRAYSETCAGIASVQFSWRMLLAEGDAAYADLVERTLYNVVATSPSADGTAFYYANTLHRRTPGEA
;
A
#
# COMPACT_ATOMS: atom_id res chain seq x y z
N MET A 1 -23.93 1.36 -34.15
CA MET A 1 -23.52 0.28 -33.23
C MET A 1 -24.38 0.44 -31.99
N THR A 2 -25.44 -0.35 -31.89
CA THR A 2 -26.50 -0.17 -30.88
C THR A 2 -26.09 -0.97 -29.65
N MET A 3 -25.67 -0.29 -28.58
CA MET A 3 -25.44 -0.92 -27.28
C MET A 3 -26.77 -1.10 -26.58
N THR A 4 -27.22 -2.33 -26.44
CA THR A 4 -28.31 -2.73 -25.55
C THR A 4 -27.75 -2.88 -24.14
N PHE A 5 -28.17 -2.02 -23.23
CA PHE A 5 -27.94 -2.20 -21.80
C PHE A 5 -29.06 -3.08 -21.25
N ASP A 6 -28.70 -4.28 -20.81
CA ASP A 6 -29.60 -5.18 -20.11
C ASP A 6 -29.72 -4.72 -18.65
N GLN A 7 -30.88 -4.16 -18.29
CA GLN A 7 -31.19 -3.72 -16.93
C GLN A 7 -31.73 -4.87 -16.11
N THR A 8 -30.85 -5.78 -15.70
CA THR A 8 -31.06 -6.63 -14.52
C THR A 8 -29.72 -7.12 -14.01
N THR A 9 -29.08 -6.35 -13.14
CA THR A 9 -27.91 -6.82 -12.39
C THR A 9 -28.07 -6.31 -10.97
N THR A 10 -28.29 -7.22 -10.02
CA THR A 10 -27.78 -7.04 -8.65
C THR A 10 -26.32 -6.65 -8.83
N ALA A 11 -25.98 -5.38 -8.61
CA ALA A 11 -24.67 -4.85 -8.96
C ALA A 11 -23.61 -5.56 -8.10
N THR A 12 -22.93 -6.54 -8.69
CA THR A 12 -21.74 -7.15 -8.11
C THR A 12 -20.71 -6.05 -7.92
N LEU A 13 -20.14 -5.95 -6.71
CA LEU A 13 -19.10 -4.96 -6.44
C LEU A 13 -17.94 -5.16 -7.44
N PRO A 14 -17.38 -4.08 -8.01
CA PRO A 14 -16.29 -4.20 -8.96
C PRO A 14 -15.06 -4.81 -8.29
N ILE A 15 -14.44 -5.79 -8.96
CA ILE A 15 -13.16 -6.37 -8.56
C ILE A 15 -12.06 -5.36 -8.88
N ALA A 16 -11.75 -4.47 -7.94
CA ALA A 16 -10.78 -3.39 -8.10
C ALA A 16 -9.98 -3.12 -6.82
N PRO A 17 -8.80 -2.48 -6.89
CA PRO A 17 -7.97 -2.21 -5.71
C PRO A 17 -8.58 -1.24 -4.69
N ALA A 18 -9.40 -0.29 -5.14
CA ALA A 18 -10.14 0.63 -4.26
C ALA A 18 -11.60 0.72 -4.71
N VAL A 19 -12.53 0.50 -3.80
CA VAL A 19 -13.98 0.48 -4.08
C VAL A 19 -14.71 1.29 -3.01
N PRO A 20 -14.70 2.63 -3.11
CA PRO A 20 -15.33 3.48 -2.11
C PRO A 20 -16.85 3.27 -2.11
N SER A 21 -17.48 3.33 -0.93
CA SER A 21 -18.93 3.16 -0.79
C SER A 21 -19.73 4.31 -1.44
N THR A 22 -19.09 5.47 -1.58
CA THR A 22 -19.63 6.66 -2.26
C THR A 22 -18.57 7.26 -3.18
N GLY A 23 -19.02 7.97 -4.21
CA GLY A 23 -18.12 8.64 -5.15
C GLY A 23 -18.88 9.13 -6.37
N ARG A 24 -18.27 10.06 -7.11
CA ARG A 24 -18.83 10.55 -8.37
C ARG A 24 -18.63 9.54 -9.51
N LEU A 25 -17.54 8.79 -9.46
CA LEU A 25 -17.23 7.70 -10.39
C LEU A 25 -17.16 6.37 -9.65
N ARG A 26 -17.46 5.29 -10.36
CA ARG A 26 -17.18 3.93 -9.89
C ARG A 26 -15.96 3.37 -10.63
N PRO A 27 -15.11 2.58 -9.98
CA PRO A 27 -14.03 1.88 -10.68
C PRO A 27 -14.63 0.83 -11.62
N LEU A 28 -13.91 0.54 -12.71
CA LEU A 28 -14.18 -0.62 -13.57
C LEU A 28 -13.38 -1.81 -13.03
N GLY A 29 -14.06 -2.93 -12.75
CA GLY A 29 -13.43 -4.12 -12.19
C GLY A 29 -12.83 -5.07 -13.24
N LEU A 30 -12.05 -6.05 -12.77
CA LEU A 30 -11.45 -7.11 -13.61
C LEU A 30 -12.49 -7.92 -14.42
N GLY A 31 -13.72 -8.02 -13.92
CA GLY A 31 -14.83 -8.67 -14.63
C GLY A 31 -15.49 -7.81 -15.72
N GLU A 32 -15.17 -6.52 -15.78
CA GLU A 32 -15.79 -5.56 -16.69
C GLU A 32 -14.86 -5.12 -17.82
N VAL A 33 -13.56 -5.05 -17.55
CA VAL A 33 -12.55 -4.60 -18.52
C VAL A 33 -11.37 -5.56 -18.54
N ARG A 34 -10.97 -5.95 -19.76
CA ARG A 34 -9.76 -6.74 -20.01
C ARG A 34 -8.83 -6.01 -20.96
N ILE A 35 -7.56 -5.92 -20.59
CA ILE A 35 -6.49 -5.44 -21.45
C ILE A 35 -6.05 -6.62 -22.34
N THR A 36 -6.28 -6.53 -23.64
CA THR A 36 -6.08 -7.65 -24.58
C THR A 36 -4.84 -7.50 -25.48
N GLY A 37 -4.19 -6.34 -25.48
CA GLY A 37 -2.99 -6.09 -26.28
C GLY A 37 -2.27 -4.80 -25.92
N GLY A 38 -1.15 -4.55 -26.60
CA GLY A 38 -0.32 -3.35 -26.41
C GLY A 38 0.54 -3.40 -25.14
N HIS A 39 1.13 -2.25 -24.82
CA HIS A 39 2.13 -2.11 -23.75
C HIS A 39 1.67 -2.74 -22.42
N TRP A 40 0.48 -2.41 -21.93
CA TRP A 40 0.00 -2.93 -20.63
C TRP A 40 -0.32 -4.42 -20.65
N ALA A 41 -0.74 -4.99 -21.79
CA ALA A 41 -0.91 -6.43 -21.90
C ALA A 41 0.45 -7.15 -21.80
N ASP A 42 1.48 -6.60 -22.46
CA ASP A 42 2.83 -7.16 -22.39
C ASP A 42 3.39 -7.10 -20.97
N ARG A 43 3.15 -5.99 -20.24
CA ARG A 43 3.54 -5.85 -18.83
C ARG A 43 2.81 -6.84 -17.93
N GLN A 44 1.50 -7.04 -18.10
CA GLN A 44 0.75 -8.06 -17.36
C GLN A 44 1.28 -9.47 -17.64
N ARG A 45 1.62 -9.78 -18.90
CA ARG A 45 2.23 -11.06 -19.27
C ARG A 45 3.59 -11.25 -18.62
N VAL A 46 4.49 -10.27 -18.69
CA VAL A 46 5.82 -10.31 -18.04
C VAL A 46 5.69 -10.54 -16.54
N ASN A 47 4.75 -9.85 -15.89
CA ASN A 47 4.51 -10.06 -14.47
C ASN A 47 4.11 -11.51 -14.16
N ALA A 48 3.14 -12.03 -14.90
CA ALA A 48 2.62 -13.38 -14.74
C ALA A 48 3.68 -14.47 -15.01
N THR A 49 4.48 -14.32 -16.06
CA THR A 49 5.39 -15.38 -16.53
C THR A 49 6.80 -15.31 -15.96
N ALA A 50 7.23 -14.15 -15.42
CA ALA A 50 8.60 -13.95 -14.95
C ALA A 50 8.65 -13.32 -13.56
N THR A 51 8.03 -12.15 -13.37
CA THR A 51 8.21 -11.35 -12.15
C THR A 51 7.74 -12.06 -10.88
N LEU A 52 6.56 -12.69 -10.90
CA LEU A 52 6.06 -13.38 -9.70
C LEU A 52 6.96 -14.55 -9.26
N ALA A 53 7.51 -15.30 -10.22
CA ALA A 53 8.45 -16.37 -9.91
C ALA A 53 9.79 -15.83 -9.38
N HIS A 54 10.27 -14.75 -9.98
CA HIS A 54 11.48 -14.06 -9.55
C HIS A 54 11.36 -13.51 -8.11
N ILE A 55 10.25 -12.85 -7.79
CA ILE A 55 9.99 -12.31 -6.44
C ILE A 55 9.98 -13.45 -5.42
N GLU A 56 9.21 -14.51 -5.64
CA GLU A 56 9.16 -15.65 -4.72
C GLU A 56 10.54 -16.27 -4.48
N HIS A 57 11.35 -16.43 -5.54
CA HIS A 57 12.72 -16.92 -5.42
C HIS A 57 13.56 -16.07 -4.46
N TRP A 58 13.49 -14.75 -4.55
CA TRP A 58 14.25 -13.87 -3.67
C TRP A 58 13.68 -13.81 -2.25
N LEU A 59 12.36 -13.87 -2.08
CA LEU A 59 11.73 -13.95 -0.75
C LEU A 59 12.21 -15.18 0.03
N GLU A 60 12.37 -16.32 -0.65
CA GLU A 60 12.94 -17.54 -0.06
C GLU A 60 14.45 -17.41 0.16
N ARG A 61 15.19 -16.98 -0.87
CA ARG A 61 16.65 -16.92 -0.85
C ARG A 61 17.19 -15.96 0.22
N GLU A 62 16.57 -14.79 0.37
CA GLU A 62 16.94 -13.81 1.39
C GLU A 62 16.39 -14.17 2.77
N GLY A 63 15.58 -15.23 2.87
CA GLY A 63 15.05 -15.78 4.11
C GLY A 63 13.92 -14.96 4.72
N TRP A 64 13.31 -14.02 3.98
CA TRP A 64 12.18 -13.23 4.48
C TRP A 64 10.95 -14.10 4.67
N LEU A 65 10.68 -15.01 3.73
CA LEU A 65 9.61 -15.99 3.89
C LEU A 65 9.95 -17.03 4.97
N GLY A 66 11.23 -17.35 5.14
CA GLY A 66 11.73 -18.22 6.21
C GLY A 66 11.54 -17.66 7.63
N ASN A 67 11.39 -16.34 7.80
CA ASN A 67 11.11 -15.74 9.11
C ASN A 67 9.80 -16.27 9.71
N PHE A 68 8.78 -16.54 8.88
CA PHE A 68 7.51 -17.10 9.33
C PHE A 68 7.67 -18.54 9.85
N ASP A 69 8.51 -19.35 9.19
CA ASP A 69 8.80 -20.71 9.65
C ASP A 69 9.58 -20.70 10.98
N LEU A 70 10.54 -19.78 11.14
CA LEU A 70 11.25 -19.58 12.39
C LEU A 70 10.30 -19.14 13.52
N ALA A 71 9.33 -18.28 13.21
CA ALA A 71 8.31 -17.86 14.15
C ALA A 71 7.43 -19.04 14.59
N ALA A 72 6.89 -19.80 13.64
CA ALA A 72 6.06 -20.97 13.89
C ALA A 72 6.81 -22.06 14.68
N GLY A 73 8.12 -22.22 14.42
CA GLY A 73 8.99 -23.17 15.11
C GLY A 73 9.54 -22.68 16.46
N GLY A 74 9.22 -21.46 16.89
CA GLY A 74 9.74 -20.89 18.14
C GLY A 74 11.25 -20.63 18.16
N ALA A 75 11.86 -20.46 16.98
CA ALA A 75 13.31 -20.28 16.82
C ALA A 75 13.75 -18.81 16.77
N LEU A 76 12.82 -17.87 16.63
CA LEU A 76 13.13 -16.43 16.70
C LEU A 76 13.67 -16.01 18.08
N PRO A 77 14.55 -14.99 18.15
CA PRO A 77 15.03 -14.14 17.05
C PRO A 77 16.18 -14.73 16.23
N ALA A 78 16.73 -15.89 16.64
CA ALA A 78 17.91 -16.45 16.01
C ALA A 78 17.64 -16.77 14.53
N GLY A 79 18.50 -16.28 13.65
CA GLY A 79 18.42 -16.55 12.20
C GLY A 79 17.41 -15.68 11.43
N ARG A 80 16.67 -14.76 12.09
CA ARG A 80 15.83 -13.78 11.40
C ARG A 80 16.65 -12.99 10.36
N ARG A 81 16.07 -12.73 9.18
CA ARG A 81 16.69 -11.94 8.10
C ARG A 81 15.82 -10.77 7.64
N GLY A 82 16.43 -9.84 6.93
CA GLY A 82 15.76 -8.67 6.36
C GLY A 82 15.60 -7.50 7.35
N ARG A 83 15.02 -6.41 6.87
CA ARG A 83 14.65 -5.27 7.72
C ARG A 83 13.44 -5.61 8.60
N GLU A 84 13.11 -4.73 9.53
CA GLU A 84 11.95 -4.84 10.40
C GLU A 84 10.64 -5.01 9.60
N PHE A 85 10.52 -4.37 8.45
CA PHE A 85 9.36 -4.48 7.56
C PHE A 85 9.40 -5.63 6.55
N ALA A 86 10.36 -6.56 6.63
CA ALA A 86 10.53 -7.63 5.63
C ALA A 86 9.27 -8.48 5.40
N ASP A 87 8.43 -8.63 6.42
CA ASP A 87 7.17 -9.37 6.39
C ASP A 87 6.20 -8.76 5.35
N SER A 88 6.21 -7.43 5.20
CA SER A 88 5.39 -6.72 4.21
C SER A 88 5.71 -7.12 2.77
N GLU A 89 6.94 -7.54 2.46
CA GLU A 89 7.33 -7.94 1.11
C GLU A 89 6.68 -9.28 0.72
N VAL A 90 6.46 -10.16 1.70
CA VAL A 90 5.68 -11.39 1.51
C VAL A 90 4.21 -11.06 1.28
N TYR A 91 3.66 -10.09 2.02
CA TYR A 91 2.27 -9.70 1.88
C TYR A 91 1.99 -9.00 0.54
N LYS A 92 2.87 -8.10 0.09
CA LYS A 92 2.80 -7.48 -1.25
C LYS A 92 2.89 -8.53 -2.38
N TYR A 93 3.70 -9.57 -2.20
CA TYR A 93 3.72 -10.71 -3.12
C TYR A 93 2.38 -11.46 -3.13
N LEU A 94 1.82 -11.76 -1.96
CA LEU A 94 0.49 -12.40 -1.87
C LEU A 94 -0.59 -11.54 -2.54
N GLU A 95 -0.59 -10.23 -2.34
CA GLU A 95 -1.51 -9.31 -3.01
C GLU A 95 -1.37 -9.38 -4.53
N ALA A 96 -0.13 -9.29 -5.05
CA ALA A 96 0.14 -9.37 -6.49
C ALA A 96 -0.33 -10.70 -7.09
N VAL A 97 -0.10 -11.81 -6.39
CA VAL A 97 -0.57 -13.14 -6.81
C VAL A 97 -2.10 -13.22 -6.77
N ALA A 98 -2.76 -12.66 -5.75
CA ALA A 98 -4.21 -12.62 -5.67
C ALA A 98 -4.84 -11.86 -6.86
N TRP A 99 -4.26 -10.72 -7.26
CA TRP A 99 -4.68 -9.98 -8.45
C TRP A 99 -4.41 -10.72 -9.76
N GLN A 100 -3.31 -11.48 -9.84
CA GLN A 100 -3.01 -12.32 -11.01
C GLN A 100 -4.04 -13.45 -11.15
N LEU A 101 -4.33 -14.18 -10.06
CA LEU A 101 -5.34 -15.24 -10.02
C LEU A 101 -6.76 -14.70 -10.28
N GLY A 102 -7.03 -13.46 -9.88
CA GLY A 102 -8.27 -12.77 -10.23
C GLY A 102 -8.47 -12.53 -11.72
N ARG A 103 -7.38 -12.48 -12.50
CA ARG A 103 -7.42 -12.27 -13.95
C ARG A 103 -7.47 -13.59 -14.72
N ASP A 104 -6.62 -14.53 -14.35
CA ASP A 104 -6.47 -15.81 -15.03
C ASP A 104 -6.29 -16.94 -14.00
N ASP A 105 -7.02 -18.03 -14.17
CA ASP A 105 -6.85 -19.25 -13.34
C ASP A 105 -5.51 -19.91 -13.65
N ASP A 106 -4.73 -20.17 -12.59
CA ASP A 106 -3.46 -20.90 -12.65
C ASP A 106 -3.35 -21.81 -11.42
N PRO A 107 -3.59 -23.13 -11.56
CA PRO A 107 -3.54 -24.07 -10.44
C PRO A 107 -2.18 -24.17 -9.76
N GLU A 108 -1.08 -23.95 -10.48
CA GLU A 108 0.26 -24.01 -9.90
C GLU A 108 0.53 -22.75 -9.06
N LEU A 109 0.15 -21.58 -9.58
CA LEU A 109 0.24 -20.32 -8.85
C LEU A 109 -0.69 -20.30 -7.63
N GLU A 110 -1.91 -20.84 -7.73
CA GLU A 110 -2.84 -21.03 -6.61
C GLU A 110 -2.23 -21.93 -5.53
N ALA A 111 -1.58 -23.03 -5.92
CA ALA A 111 -0.89 -23.91 -4.98
C ALA A 111 0.30 -23.20 -4.28
N ARG A 112 1.06 -22.36 -5.00
CA ARG A 112 2.12 -21.52 -4.42
C ARG A 112 1.56 -20.50 -3.43
N PHE A 113 0.51 -19.78 -3.82
CA PHE A 113 -0.20 -18.83 -2.96
C PHE A 113 -0.63 -19.48 -1.64
N ARG A 114 -1.34 -20.62 -1.70
CA ARG A 114 -1.81 -21.34 -0.51
C ARG A 114 -0.67 -21.81 0.40
N ARG A 115 0.48 -22.25 -0.16
CA ARG A 115 1.65 -22.62 0.65
C ARG A 115 2.23 -21.41 1.40
N THR A 116 2.31 -20.26 0.74
CA THR A 116 2.77 -19.02 1.37
C THR A 116 1.81 -18.56 2.46
N VAL A 117 0.50 -18.57 2.20
CA VAL A 117 -0.53 -18.26 3.22
C VAL A 117 -0.43 -19.20 4.42
N ALA A 118 -0.23 -20.50 4.21
CA ALA A 118 -0.09 -21.47 5.30
C ALA A 118 1.11 -21.17 6.22
N ARG A 119 2.24 -20.72 5.66
CA ARG A 119 3.43 -20.33 6.45
C ARG A 119 3.16 -19.07 7.27
N VAL A 120 2.53 -18.06 6.65
CA VAL A 120 2.11 -16.83 7.33
C VAL A 120 1.14 -17.14 8.47
N ALA A 121 0.12 -17.97 8.22
CA ALA A 121 -0.87 -18.37 9.21
C ALA A 121 -0.24 -19.13 10.40
N ALA A 122 0.73 -20.01 10.14
CA ALA A 122 1.43 -20.77 11.18
C ALA A 122 2.26 -19.90 12.13
N ALA A 123 2.67 -18.70 11.70
CA ALA A 123 3.41 -17.74 12.50
C ALA A 123 2.52 -16.86 13.41
N GLN A 124 1.21 -16.83 13.16
CA GLN A 124 0.27 -15.97 13.88
C GLN A 124 0.06 -16.48 15.31
N GLU A 125 0.18 -15.59 16.28
CA GLU A 125 0.02 -15.91 17.70
C GLU A 125 -1.47 -16.07 18.09
N ALA A 126 -1.71 -16.64 19.28
CA ALA A 126 -3.04 -17.03 19.73
C ALA A 126 -4.02 -15.86 19.91
N ASP A 127 -3.52 -14.65 20.14
CA ASP A 127 -4.31 -13.42 20.24
C ASP A 127 -4.48 -12.67 18.91
N GLY A 128 -3.94 -13.22 17.82
CA GLY A 128 -4.05 -12.63 16.48
C GLY A 128 -2.82 -11.83 16.07
N TYR A 129 -1.87 -11.61 16.98
CA TYR A 129 -0.65 -10.88 16.67
C TYR A 129 0.18 -11.60 15.61
N LEU A 130 0.72 -10.83 14.65
CA LEU A 130 1.59 -11.33 13.60
C LEU A 130 2.59 -10.26 13.19
N ASP A 131 3.83 -10.46 13.62
CA ASP A 131 5.03 -9.79 13.15
C ASP A 131 6.19 -10.68 13.57
N THR A 132 7.16 -10.89 12.69
CA THR A 132 8.29 -11.81 12.98
C THR A 132 9.53 -11.09 13.55
N ASN A 133 9.48 -9.76 13.76
CA ASN A 133 10.55 -8.95 14.34
C ASN A 133 10.34 -8.62 15.83
N PHE A 134 9.09 -8.59 16.29
CA PHE A 134 8.72 -8.18 17.65
C PHE A 134 7.92 -9.23 18.43
N GLY A 135 7.85 -9.06 19.74
CA GLY A 135 6.88 -9.73 20.61
C GLY A 135 7.33 -11.05 21.25
N ARG A 136 8.46 -11.63 20.84
CA ARG A 136 8.98 -12.89 21.42
C ARG A 136 10.20 -12.65 22.31
N SER A 137 10.57 -13.67 23.10
CA SER A 137 11.74 -13.62 23.97
C SER A 137 13.01 -13.27 23.18
N GLY A 138 13.71 -12.23 23.60
CA GLY A 138 14.92 -11.73 22.91
C GLY A 138 14.64 -10.74 21.78
N GLN A 139 13.38 -10.43 21.49
CA GLN A 139 12.96 -9.35 20.60
C GLN A 139 12.50 -8.12 21.40
N GLY A 140 12.31 -6.99 20.71
CA GLY A 140 11.60 -5.84 21.26
C GLY A 140 10.15 -6.22 21.63
N ALA A 141 9.59 -5.51 22.61
CA ALA A 141 8.18 -5.68 22.95
C ALA A 141 7.29 -5.23 21.78
N ARG A 142 6.10 -5.82 21.67
CA ARG A 142 5.11 -5.40 20.67
C ARG A 142 4.78 -3.93 20.85
N TRP A 143 4.64 -3.21 19.75
CA TRP A 143 4.25 -1.80 19.69
C TRP A 143 5.22 -0.86 20.42
N SER A 144 6.46 -1.28 20.63
CA SER A 144 7.45 -0.51 21.42
C SER A 144 8.26 0.50 20.62
N ASP A 145 8.30 0.33 19.30
CA ASP A 145 8.99 1.21 18.35
C ASP A 145 8.03 1.53 17.18
N LEU A 146 7.12 2.48 17.42
CA LEU A 146 6.13 2.84 16.41
C LEU A 146 6.73 3.74 15.32
N GLU A 147 7.83 4.42 15.62
CA GLU A 147 8.56 5.28 14.68
C GLU A 147 9.23 4.48 13.55
N TRP A 148 9.87 3.36 13.88
CA TRP A 148 10.67 2.59 12.95
C TRP A 148 10.34 1.11 12.89
N GLY A 149 9.60 0.54 13.84
CA GLY A 149 9.35 -0.90 13.90
C GLY A 149 8.45 -1.46 12.81
N HIS A 150 7.64 -0.62 12.15
CA HIS A 150 6.76 -1.00 11.03
C HIS A 150 5.71 -2.10 11.31
N GLU A 151 5.43 -2.47 12.57
CA GLU A 151 4.46 -3.53 12.89
C GLU A 151 3.06 -3.26 12.27
N LEU A 152 2.56 -2.02 12.38
CA LEU A 152 1.29 -1.61 11.76
C LEU A 152 1.39 -1.48 10.22
N TYR A 153 2.55 -1.13 9.67
CA TYR A 153 2.77 -1.09 8.22
C TYR A 153 2.75 -2.50 7.61
N CYS A 154 3.39 -3.47 8.26
CA CYS A 154 3.29 -4.89 7.92
C CYS A 154 1.85 -5.37 8.00
N ALA A 155 1.12 -5.01 9.08
CA ALA A 155 -0.30 -5.33 9.21
C ALA A 155 -1.13 -4.77 8.05
N GLY A 156 -0.91 -3.51 7.65
CA GLY A 156 -1.60 -2.89 6.53
C GLY A 156 -1.40 -3.66 5.21
N HIS A 157 -0.15 -4.04 4.88
CA HIS A 157 0.11 -4.85 3.68
C HIS A 157 -0.53 -6.25 3.73
N LEU A 158 -0.60 -6.87 4.91
CA LEU A 158 -1.35 -8.12 5.09
C LEU A 158 -2.84 -7.92 4.80
N PHE A 159 -3.42 -6.82 5.29
CA PHE A 159 -4.83 -6.50 5.07
C PHE A 159 -5.10 -6.23 3.59
N GLN A 160 -4.21 -5.52 2.87
CA GLN A 160 -4.34 -5.34 1.42
C GLN A 160 -4.29 -6.68 0.67
N ALA A 161 -3.40 -7.58 1.04
CA ALA A 161 -3.34 -8.93 0.46
C ALA A 161 -4.65 -9.71 0.68
N ALA A 162 -5.22 -9.64 1.89
CA ALA A 162 -6.50 -10.27 2.20
C ALA A 162 -7.67 -9.64 1.44
N VAL A 163 -7.70 -8.31 1.31
CA VAL A 163 -8.69 -7.59 0.49
C VAL A 163 -8.61 -8.00 -0.97
N ALA A 164 -7.41 -8.05 -1.53
CA ALA A 164 -7.21 -8.49 -2.92
C ALA A 164 -7.73 -9.92 -3.11
N ARG A 165 -7.42 -10.82 -2.17
CA ARG A 165 -7.88 -12.21 -2.22
C ARG A 165 -9.39 -12.33 -2.10
N GLU A 166 -10.02 -11.65 -1.15
CA GLU A 166 -11.48 -11.71 -0.97
C GLU A 166 -12.21 -11.11 -2.18
N ARG A 167 -11.65 -10.09 -2.83
CA ARG A 167 -12.23 -9.52 -4.06
C ARG A 167 -12.12 -10.44 -5.26
N THR A 168 -11.02 -11.20 -5.38
CA THR A 168 -10.77 -12.04 -6.55
C THR A 168 -11.26 -13.48 -6.40
N ARG A 169 -11.36 -13.99 -5.16
CA ARG A 169 -11.89 -15.30 -4.80
C ARG A 169 -12.69 -15.18 -3.47
N PRO A 170 -13.90 -14.59 -3.50
CA PRO A 170 -14.71 -14.41 -2.30
C PRO A 170 -14.95 -15.72 -1.53
N GLY A 171 -14.73 -15.68 -0.21
CA GLY A 171 -14.98 -16.83 0.67
C GLY A 171 -14.01 -18.01 0.49
N SER A 172 -12.80 -17.76 -0.03
CA SER A 172 -11.77 -18.81 -0.15
C SER A 172 -11.36 -19.39 1.20
N ASP A 173 -11.09 -20.70 1.24
CA ASP A 173 -10.70 -21.45 2.44
C ASP A 173 -9.18 -21.51 2.66
N ASP A 174 -8.41 -20.66 1.99
CA ASP A 174 -6.95 -20.57 2.16
C ASP A 174 -6.52 -20.00 3.52
N GLY A 175 -7.44 -19.32 4.22
CA GLY A 175 -7.24 -18.79 5.57
C GLY A 175 -6.71 -17.35 5.65
N LEU A 176 -6.32 -16.72 4.54
CA LEU A 176 -5.68 -15.40 4.55
C LEU A 176 -6.57 -14.32 5.19
N LEU A 177 -7.85 -14.28 4.83
CA LEU A 177 -8.80 -13.31 5.40
C LEU A 177 -8.94 -13.51 6.92
N GLY A 178 -8.98 -14.75 7.39
CA GLY A 178 -9.05 -15.05 8.83
C GLY A 178 -7.82 -14.57 9.60
N VAL A 179 -6.62 -14.74 9.02
CA VAL A 179 -5.38 -14.22 9.59
C VAL A 179 -5.41 -12.69 9.69
N ALA A 180 -5.79 -12.02 8.59
CA ALA A 180 -5.89 -10.56 8.55
C ALA A 180 -6.90 -10.02 9.56
N THR A 181 -8.12 -10.55 9.58
CA THR A 181 -9.19 -10.14 10.51
C THR A 181 -8.77 -10.25 11.98
N ARG A 182 -8.11 -11.35 12.38
CA ARG A 182 -7.64 -11.51 13.76
C ARG A 182 -6.59 -10.47 14.16
N LEU A 183 -5.69 -10.11 13.23
CA LEU A 183 -4.73 -9.04 13.49
C LEU A 183 -5.40 -7.67 13.51
N ALA A 184 -6.37 -7.42 12.62
CA ALA A 184 -7.13 -6.17 12.59
C ALA A 184 -7.97 -5.97 13.86
N ASP A 185 -8.58 -7.03 14.39
CA ASP A 185 -9.28 -7.02 15.67
C ASP A 185 -8.33 -6.64 16.81
N LEU A 186 -7.14 -7.26 16.87
CA LEU A 186 -6.12 -6.92 17.86
C LEU A 186 -5.65 -5.47 17.72
N VAL A 187 -5.48 -4.95 16.48
CA VAL A 187 -5.12 -3.55 16.25
C VAL A 187 -6.21 -2.62 16.80
N CYS A 188 -7.49 -2.93 16.59
CA CYS A 188 -8.59 -2.13 17.13
C CYS A 188 -8.62 -2.15 18.66
N ASP A 189 -8.32 -3.29 19.28
CA ASP A 189 -8.32 -3.43 20.73
C ASP A 189 -7.13 -2.69 21.37
N VAL A 190 -5.95 -2.74 20.73
CA VAL A 190 -4.72 -2.09 21.24
C VAL A 190 -4.70 -0.59 21.00
N PHE A 191 -5.17 -0.14 19.84
CA PHE A 191 -5.08 1.26 19.40
C PHE A 191 -6.43 1.98 19.36
N GLY A 192 -7.49 1.39 19.90
CA GLY A 192 -8.81 2.00 19.99
C GLY A 192 -8.82 3.30 20.81
N PRO A 193 -10.00 3.92 21.03
CA PRO A 193 -10.14 5.21 21.71
C PRO A 193 -9.42 5.30 23.07
N ASP A 194 -9.50 4.22 23.86
CA ASP A 194 -8.88 4.11 25.19
C ASP A 194 -7.53 3.36 25.19
N GLY A 195 -7.03 3.03 23.99
CA GLY A 195 -5.80 2.27 23.79
C GLY A 195 -4.55 3.15 23.72
N ILE A 196 -3.49 2.63 23.07
CA ILE A 196 -2.26 3.38 22.83
C ILE A 196 -2.59 4.59 21.93
N PRO A 197 -2.41 5.84 22.40
CA PRO A 197 -2.77 7.04 21.66
C PRO A 197 -1.65 7.42 20.67
N SER A 198 -1.30 6.50 19.79
CA SER A 198 -0.23 6.68 18.80
C SER A 198 -0.64 6.11 17.44
N VAL A 199 0.27 6.22 16.48
CA VAL A 199 0.10 5.87 15.06
C VAL A 199 1.36 5.17 14.58
N CYS A 200 1.32 4.52 13.41
CA CYS A 200 2.53 3.99 12.78
C CYS A 200 3.39 5.12 12.22
N GLY A 201 4.70 5.08 12.38
CA GLY A 201 5.66 5.97 11.71
C GLY A 201 5.62 5.83 10.18
N HIS A 202 5.11 4.72 9.64
CA HIS A 202 4.87 4.55 8.21
C HIS A 202 3.39 4.29 7.95
N ALA A 203 2.66 5.30 7.47
CA ALA A 203 1.25 5.18 7.12
C ALA A 203 1.04 4.14 6.01
N GLU A 204 0.00 3.34 6.12
CA GLU A 204 -0.39 2.24 5.21
C GLU A 204 -1.64 1.56 5.79
N VAL A 205 -1.60 1.30 7.10
CA VAL A 205 -2.67 0.61 7.84
C VAL A 205 -4.02 1.34 7.71
N GLU A 206 -4.01 2.67 7.57
CA GLU A 206 -5.22 3.48 7.48
C GLU A 206 -6.05 3.12 6.24
N THR A 207 -5.43 3.08 5.04
CA THR A 207 -6.15 2.70 3.82
C THR A 207 -6.55 1.23 3.86
N ALA A 208 -5.67 0.37 4.35
CA ALA A 208 -5.89 -1.07 4.37
C ALA A 208 -7.03 -1.47 5.32
N LEU A 209 -7.17 -0.81 6.47
CA LEU A 209 -8.29 -1.01 7.40
C LEU A 209 -9.63 -0.59 6.81
N VAL A 210 -9.68 0.52 6.05
CA VAL A 210 -10.92 0.92 5.38
C VAL A 210 -11.32 -0.12 4.34
N GLU A 211 -10.39 -0.55 3.50
CA GLU A 211 -10.65 -1.57 2.49
C GLU A 211 -11.03 -2.93 3.09
N LEU A 212 -10.39 -3.33 4.20
CA LEU A 212 -10.75 -4.53 4.94
C LEU A 212 -12.16 -4.42 5.54
N GLY A 213 -12.50 -3.27 6.12
CA GLY A 213 -13.85 -2.98 6.62
C GLY A 213 -14.91 -3.04 5.51
N ARG A 214 -14.59 -2.58 4.30
CA ARG A 214 -15.49 -2.67 3.13
C ARG A 214 -15.77 -4.11 2.71
N VAL A 215 -14.75 -4.98 2.65
CA VAL A 215 -14.94 -6.38 2.20
C VAL A 215 -15.52 -7.28 3.28
N THR A 216 -15.28 -6.99 4.56
CA THR A 216 -15.82 -7.77 5.69
C THR A 216 -17.17 -7.26 6.20
N GLY A 217 -17.51 -6.00 5.93
CA GLY A 217 -18.63 -5.30 6.54
C GLY A 217 -18.38 -4.86 7.99
N GLU A 218 -17.16 -4.97 8.50
CA GLU A 218 -16.82 -4.59 9.87
C GLU A 218 -16.51 -3.09 9.97
N ARG A 219 -17.44 -2.34 10.56
CA ARG A 219 -17.36 -0.88 10.69
C ARG A 219 -16.24 -0.46 11.67
N ARG A 220 -15.88 -1.29 12.66
CA ARG A 220 -14.79 -1.01 13.61
C ARG A 220 -13.47 -0.71 12.91
N TYR A 221 -13.18 -1.39 11.79
CA TYR A 221 -11.94 -1.17 11.03
C TYR A 221 -11.90 0.21 10.40
N ILE A 222 -13.03 0.68 9.84
CA ILE A 222 -13.15 2.03 9.27
C ILE A 222 -13.01 3.09 10.37
N GLU A 223 -13.62 2.89 11.53
CA GLU A 223 -13.49 3.82 12.66
C GLU A 223 -12.06 3.85 13.23
N GLN A 224 -11.37 2.71 13.26
CA GLN A 224 -9.96 2.66 13.67
C GLN A 224 -9.05 3.40 12.67
N ALA A 225 -9.31 3.29 11.36
CA ALA A 225 -8.60 4.07 10.35
C ALA A 225 -8.84 5.58 10.53
N ARG A 226 -10.09 6.00 10.77
CA ARG A 226 -10.43 7.41 11.08
C ARG A 226 -9.65 7.90 12.30
N LEU A 227 -9.59 7.11 13.36
CA LEU A 227 -8.87 7.45 14.59
C LEU A 227 -7.36 7.63 14.34
N PHE A 228 -6.74 6.78 13.53
CA PHE A 228 -5.34 6.96 13.14
C PHE A 228 -5.11 8.23 12.33
N VAL A 229 -5.99 8.55 11.37
CA VAL A 229 -5.92 9.80 10.59
C VAL A 229 -6.06 11.03 11.48
N GLU A 230 -6.92 10.98 12.51
CA GLU A 230 -7.15 12.10 13.44
C GLU A 230 -6.00 12.31 14.42
N ARG A 231 -5.33 11.23 14.85
CA ARG A 231 -4.14 11.31 15.71
C ARG A 231 -2.91 11.80 14.95
N ARG A 232 -2.88 11.62 13.64
CA ARG A 232 -1.75 12.02 12.81
C ARG A 232 -1.59 13.54 12.81
N GLY A 233 -0.38 14.00 13.10
CA GLY A 233 -0.07 15.42 13.11
C GLY A 233 -0.23 16.09 14.47
N THR A 234 -0.52 15.31 15.52
CA THR A 234 -0.63 15.81 16.89
C THR A 234 0.62 15.53 17.73
N GLY A 235 1.71 15.07 17.10
CA GLY A 235 3.00 14.89 17.76
C GLY A 235 3.06 13.72 18.73
N VAL A 236 2.40 12.61 18.39
CA VAL A 236 2.37 11.37 19.18
C VAL A 236 3.61 10.49 18.97
N LEU A 237 4.36 10.73 17.89
CA LEU A 237 5.65 10.11 17.61
C LEU A 237 6.80 10.97 18.13
N ARG A 238 7.90 10.31 18.49
CA ARG A 238 9.12 10.99 18.93
C ARG A 238 9.83 11.67 17.77
N ASP A 239 10.63 12.68 18.12
CA ASP A 239 11.50 13.36 17.16
C ASP A 239 12.64 12.45 16.71
N ILE A 240 12.97 12.55 15.42
CA ILE A 240 14.13 11.94 14.78
C ILE A 240 15.00 13.02 14.13
N GLU A 241 16.12 12.62 13.53
CA GLU A 241 17.03 13.55 12.84
C GLU A 241 16.36 14.39 11.73
N TRP A 242 15.31 13.86 11.09
CA TRP A 242 14.52 14.53 10.05
C TRP A 242 13.27 15.27 10.58
N GLY A 243 13.05 15.27 11.90
CA GLY A 243 11.87 15.83 12.55
C GLY A 243 10.59 15.02 12.29
N ARG A 244 9.49 15.43 12.94
CA ARG A 244 8.17 14.75 12.83
C ARG A 244 7.52 14.90 11.46
N SER A 245 7.97 15.85 10.64
CA SER A 245 7.51 16.02 9.26
C SER A 245 7.78 14.80 8.40
N TYR A 246 8.84 14.05 8.69
CA TYR A 246 9.17 12.80 8.01
C TYR A 246 8.03 11.76 8.07
N TYR A 247 7.31 11.72 9.21
CA TYR A 247 6.16 10.84 9.46
C TYR A 247 4.80 11.49 9.22
N GLN A 248 4.78 12.75 8.76
CA GLN A 248 3.59 13.59 8.71
C GLN A 248 2.93 13.80 10.09
N ASP A 249 3.70 13.78 11.19
CA ASP A 249 3.18 13.86 12.57
C ASP A 249 3.39 15.22 13.28
N ASP A 250 3.82 16.23 12.53
CA ASP A 250 4.05 17.62 12.93
C ASP A 250 2.84 18.56 12.75
N ILE A 251 1.97 18.29 11.77
CA ILE A 251 0.80 19.13 11.45
C ILE A 251 -0.39 18.20 11.16
N PRO A 252 -1.58 18.44 11.73
CA PRO A 252 -2.78 17.66 11.45
C PRO A 252 -3.08 17.55 9.94
N VAL A 253 -3.55 16.38 9.51
CA VAL A 253 -3.83 16.11 8.08
C VAL A 253 -4.75 17.17 7.46
N ARG A 254 -5.70 17.71 8.22
CA ARG A 254 -6.66 18.73 7.76
C ARG A 254 -6.03 20.11 7.56
N GLU A 255 -4.97 20.40 8.29
CA GLU A 255 -4.32 21.70 8.32
C GLU A 255 -3.16 21.80 7.31
N ALA A 256 -2.59 20.66 6.90
CA ALA A 256 -1.52 20.64 5.91
C ALA A 256 -1.98 21.18 4.54
N ASP A 257 -1.12 21.98 3.90
CA ASP A 257 -1.35 22.60 2.59
C ASP A 257 -0.70 21.85 1.42
N VAL A 258 0.30 21.02 1.68
CA VAL A 258 1.11 20.31 0.68
C VAL A 258 1.69 19.04 1.29
N MET A 259 1.99 18.03 0.46
CA MET A 259 2.70 16.83 0.91
C MET A 259 4.17 17.13 1.23
N ARG A 260 4.67 16.50 2.30
CA ARG A 260 5.98 16.78 2.91
C ARG A 260 6.50 15.56 3.67
N GLY A 261 7.80 15.55 3.94
CA GLY A 261 8.48 14.38 4.51
C GLY A 261 8.55 13.24 3.49
N HIS A 262 8.73 12.02 3.99
CA HIS A 262 8.92 10.84 3.13
C HIS A 262 7.76 10.66 2.14
N ALA A 263 8.10 10.52 0.84
CA ALA A 263 7.11 10.62 -0.22
C ALA A 263 6.06 9.49 -0.21
N VAL A 264 6.48 8.24 0.07
CA VAL A 264 5.56 7.10 0.21
C VAL A 264 4.60 7.29 1.39
N ARG A 265 5.13 7.52 2.59
CA ARG A 265 4.33 7.75 3.82
C ARG A 265 3.25 8.80 3.62
N ALA A 266 3.60 9.95 3.03
CA ALA A 266 2.64 11.02 2.79
C ALA A 266 1.51 10.60 1.83
N ASN A 267 1.82 9.89 0.74
CA ASN A 267 0.82 9.45 -0.23
C ASN A 267 -0.05 8.29 0.28
N TYR A 268 0.52 7.35 1.07
CA TYR A 268 -0.26 6.29 1.72
C TYR A 268 -1.20 6.86 2.79
N LEU A 269 -0.71 7.79 3.61
CA LEU A 269 -1.55 8.54 4.55
C LEU A 269 -2.69 9.26 3.83
N ALA A 270 -2.38 9.97 2.74
CA ALA A 270 -3.38 10.68 1.95
C ALA A 270 -4.41 9.73 1.32
N SER A 271 -3.99 8.53 0.90
CA SER A 271 -4.89 7.49 0.39
C SER A 271 -5.85 7.01 1.50
N GLY A 272 -5.34 6.72 2.69
CA GLY A 272 -6.18 6.33 3.84
C GLY A 272 -7.12 7.43 4.30
N ALA A 273 -6.66 8.68 4.30
CA ALA A 273 -7.49 9.84 4.62
C ALA A 273 -8.58 10.07 3.56
N ALA A 274 -8.31 9.84 2.27
CA ALA A 274 -9.31 9.91 1.21
C ALA A 274 -10.36 8.82 1.37
N ASP A 275 -9.94 7.60 1.73
CA ASP A 275 -10.85 6.49 2.03
C ASP A 275 -11.75 6.81 3.22
N VAL A 276 -11.17 7.33 4.32
CA VAL A 276 -11.94 7.77 5.50
C VAL A 276 -12.95 8.85 5.11
N ALA A 277 -12.53 9.88 4.37
CA ALA A 277 -13.42 10.97 3.96
C ALA A 277 -14.62 10.46 3.14
N ALA A 278 -14.40 9.49 2.25
CA ALA A 278 -15.45 8.87 1.45
C ALA A 278 -16.44 8.05 2.32
N GLU A 279 -15.94 7.33 3.34
CA GLU A 279 -16.77 6.49 4.22
C GLU A 279 -17.50 7.25 5.33
N THR A 280 -17.10 8.49 5.61
CA THR A 280 -17.69 9.32 6.67
C THR A 280 -18.42 10.54 6.13
N GLY A 281 -18.30 10.84 4.83
CA GLY A 281 -18.85 12.05 4.23
C GLY A 281 -18.15 13.33 4.70
N ASP A 282 -16.87 13.23 5.08
CA ASP A 282 -16.09 14.34 5.65
C ASP A 282 -15.60 15.30 4.57
N ALA A 283 -16.40 16.34 4.31
CA ALA A 283 -16.13 17.35 3.31
C ALA A 283 -14.88 18.19 3.62
N GLU A 284 -14.55 18.41 4.90
CA GLU A 284 -13.38 19.21 5.29
C GLU A 284 -12.09 18.44 5.03
N LEU A 285 -12.04 17.14 5.38
CA LEU A 285 -10.91 16.29 5.09
C LEU A 285 -10.70 16.14 3.57
N SER A 286 -11.78 15.91 2.82
CA SER A 286 -11.74 15.90 1.35
C SER A 286 -11.18 17.20 0.78
N ALA A 287 -11.62 18.36 1.30
CA ALA A 287 -11.11 19.66 0.85
C ALA A 287 -9.63 19.87 1.17
N ALA A 288 -9.16 19.40 2.33
CA ALA A 288 -7.74 19.44 2.68
C ALA A 288 -6.90 18.59 1.72
N LEU A 289 -7.33 17.36 1.42
CA LEU A 289 -6.64 16.45 0.52
C LEU A 289 -6.58 16.98 -0.92
N ARG A 290 -7.67 17.58 -1.42
CA ARG A 290 -7.68 18.27 -2.73
C ARG A 290 -6.63 19.37 -2.79
N ARG A 291 -6.53 20.19 -1.73
CA ARG A 291 -5.59 21.30 -1.64
C ARG A 291 -4.15 20.82 -1.60
N GLN A 292 -3.87 19.80 -0.77
CA GLN A 292 -2.57 19.14 -0.68
C GLN A 292 -2.15 18.52 -2.01
N TRP A 293 -3.06 17.79 -2.68
CA TRP A 293 -2.80 17.20 -3.98
C TRP A 293 -2.43 18.28 -5.00
N ALA A 294 -3.27 19.31 -5.15
CA ALA A 294 -3.07 20.36 -6.15
C ALA A 294 -1.74 21.10 -5.96
N ASN A 295 -1.40 21.46 -4.71
CA ASN A 295 -0.13 22.10 -4.41
C ASN A 295 1.08 21.18 -4.67
N THR A 296 0.98 19.92 -4.30
CA THR A 296 2.07 18.94 -4.50
C THR A 296 2.33 18.69 -5.98
N VAL A 297 1.26 18.57 -6.78
CA VAL A 297 1.36 18.41 -8.23
C VAL A 297 1.99 19.64 -8.88
N ALA A 298 1.56 20.83 -8.48
CA ALA A 298 2.04 22.07 -9.06
C ALA A 298 3.49 22.41 -8.70
N ARG A 299 3.96 22.00 -7.51
CA ARG A 299 5.21 22.52 -6.93
C ARG A 299 6.25 21.46 -6.56
N ARG A 300 5.85 20.20 -6.36
CA ARG A 300 6.72 19.13 -5.82
C ARG A 300 6.66 17.82 -6.61
N THR A 301 6.16 17.86 -7.85
CA THR A 301 6.06 16.70 -8.73
C THR A 301 6.88 16.93 -9.99
N TYR A 302 7.75 15.98 -10.32
CA TYR A 302 8.59 16.02 -11.51
C TYR A 302 7.76 15.88 -12.79
N VAL A 303 8.36 16.25 -13.94
CA VAL A 303 7.71 16.12 -15.26
C VAL A 303 7.30 14.67 -15.58
N THR A 304 7.97 13.68 -14.98
CA THR A 304 7.65 12.26 -15.09
C THR A 304 6.48 11.82 -14.21
N GLY A 305 5.93 12.71 -13.37
CA GLY A 305 5.01 12.33 -12.29
C GLY A 305 5.70 11.80 -11.03
N GLY A 306 7.04 11.68 -11.04
CA GLY A 306 7.82 11.29 -9.87
C GLY A 306 7.70 12.28 -8.72
N GLN A 307 7.79 11.77 -7.50
CA GLN A 307 7.67 12.54 -6.25
C GLN A 307 8.80 12.14 -5.30
N GLY A 308 9.36 13.12 -4.58
CA GLY A 308 10.54 12.95 -3.74
C GLY A 308 11.80 13.49 -4.41
N SER A 309 12.33 14.59 -3.87
CA SER A 309 13.52 15.29 -4.38
C SER A 309 14.73 15.17 -3.47
N HIS A 310 14.57 14.66 -2.25
CA HIS A 310 15.67 14.42 -1.31
C HIS A 310 16.02 12.93 -1.25
N HIS A 311 17.31 12.61 -1.39
CA HIS A 311 17.80 11.23 -1.35
C HIS A 311 18.03 10.70 0.07
N GLN A 312 18.28 11.57 1.04
CA GLN A 312 18.74 11.16 2.38
C GLN A 312 17.61 10.59 3.23
N ASP A 313 16.41 11.12 3.03
CA ASP A 313 15.18 10.84 3.75
C ASP A 313 14.03 10.47 2.79
N GLU A 314 14.33 10.31 1.50
CA GLU A 314 13.39 9.82 0.48
C GLU A 314 12.14 10.72 0.40
N ALA A 315 12.34 12.02 0.66
CA ALA A 315 11.29 12.97 0.97
C ALA A 315 11.02 13.98 -0.14
N PHE A 316 9.84 14.61 -0.04
CA PHE A 316 9.58 15.88 -0.71
C PHE A 316 10.50 16.97 -0.16
N GLY A 317 11.18 17.69 -1.04
CA GLY A 317 11.84 18.95 -0.72
C GLY A 317 10.89 20.14 -0.69
N ASP A 318 11.46 21.34 -0.73
CA ASP A 318 10.72 22.60 -0.75
C ASP A 318 9.94 22.80 -2.05
N ASP A 319 9.03 23.79 -2.05
CA ASP A 319 8.27 24.15 -3.25
C ASP A 319 9.22 24.54 -4.38
N PHE A 320 9.04 23.91 -5.54
CA PHE A 320 9.85 24.04 -6.75
C PHE A 320 11.29 23.50 -6.64
N GLU A 321 11.61 22.76 -5.58
CA GLU A 321 12.87 22.04 -5.44
C GLU A 321 12.84 20.70 -6.19
N LEU A 322 13.10 20.75 -7.50
CA LEU A 322 13.04 19.58 -8.41
C LEU A 322 14.35 19.37 -9.20
N PRO A 323 15.50 19.13 -8.54
CA PRO A 323 16.77 18.87 -9.21
C PRO A 323 16.76 17.55 -9.99
N SER A 324 16.99 17.60 -11.30
CA SER A 324 16.87 16.40 -12.16
C SER A 324 17.90 15.31 -11.84
N ASP A 325 19.09 15.66 -11.37
CA ASP A 325 20.20 14.75 -11.07
C ASP A 325 20.15 14.16 -9.65
N ARG A 326 19.28 14.72 -8.78
CA ARG A 326 19.04 14.26 -7.41
C ARG A 326 17.56 13.88 -7.18
N ALA A 327 16.81 13.67 -8.25
CA ALA A 327 15.44 13.19 -8.14
C ALA A 327 15.47 11.79 -7.53
N TYR A 328 14.90 11.63 -6.33
CA TYR A 328 14.73 10.32 -5.73
C TYR A 328 13.64 9.57 -6.49
N SER A 329 12.44 10.18 -6.59
CA SER A 329 11.32 9.67 -7.39
C SER A 329 11.15 8.16 -7.24
N GLU A 330 11.01 7.72 -6.01
CA GLU A 330 10.93 6.30 -5.69
C GLU A 330 9.78 5.65 -6.47
N THR A 331 9.99 4.43 -6.97
CA THR A 331 8.93 3.66 -7.63
C THR A 331 7.70 3.52 -6.73
N CYS A 332 7.89 3.23 -5.44
CA CYS A 332 6.78 3.14 -4.47
C CYS A 332 6.06 4.48 -4.31
N ALA A 333 6.77 5.61 -4.31
CA ALA A 333 6.15 6.93 -4.24
C ALA A 333 5.29 7.22 -5.48
N GLY A 334 5.75 6.80 -6.67
CA GLY A 334 4.95 6.83 -7.89
C GLY A 334 3.67 5.99 -7.79
N ILE A 335 3.78 4.76 -7.30
CA ILE A 335 2.62 3.87 -7.08
C ILE A 335 1.65 4.48 -6.05
N ALA A 336 2.16 4.99 -4.93
CA ALA A 336 1.37 5.64 -3.89
C ALA A 336 0.66 6.91 -4.40
N SER A 337 1.33 7.71 -5.24
CA SER A 337 0.73 8.86 -5.90
C SER A 337 -0.42 8.46 -6.84
N VAL A 338 -0.27 7.35 -7.58
CA VAL A 338 -1.35 6.79 -8.40
C VAL A 338 -2.51 6.35 -7.52
N GLN A 339 -2.25 5.63 -6.42
CA GLN A 339 -3.28 5.17 -5.49
C GLN A 339 -4.07 6.32 -4.86
N PHE A 340 -3.41 7.41 -4.47
CA PHE A 340 -4.08 8.59 -3.92
C PHE A 340 -4.89 9.33 -5.00
N SER A 341 -4.28 9.58 -6.16
CA SER A 341 -4.95 10.28 -7.26
C SER A 341 -6.15 9.50 -7.80
N TRP A 342 -6.07 8.16 -7.83
CA TRP A 342 -7.18 7.30 -8.20
C TRP A 342 -8.37 7.45 -7.25
N ARG A 343 -8.13 7.51 -5.93
CA ARG A 343 -9.20 7.75 -4.94
C ARG A 343 -9.85 9.12 -5.11
N MET A 344 -9.05 10.15 -5.34
CA MET A 344 -9.56 11.49 -5.61
C MET A 344 -10.37 11.55 -6.92
N LEU A 345 -9.92 10.86 -7.97
CA LEU A 345 -10.67 10.71 -9.22
C LEU A 345 -12.04 10.05 -8.98
N LEU A 346 -12.08 8.95 -8.23
CA LEU A 346 -13.33 8.27 -7.89
C LEU A 346 -14.28 9.16 -7.09
N ALA A 347 -13.74 9.89 -6.11
CA ALA A 347 -14.52 10.80 -5.28
C ALA A 347 -15.10 11.98 -6.07
N GLU A 348 -14.28 12.65 -6.90
CA GLU A 348 -14.63 13.98 -7.43
C GLU A 348 -14.89 14.02 -8.95
N GLY A 349 -14.38 13.04 -9.69
CA GLY A 349 -14.50 12.94 -11.15
C GLY A 349 -13.78 14.05 -11.93
N ASP A 350 -12.76 14.68 -11.35
CA ASP A 350 -11.91 15.65 -12.05
C ASP A 350 -10.84 14.92 -12.88
N ALA A 351 -10.73 15.26 -14.17
CA ALA A 351 -9.79 14.65 -15.09
C ALA A 351 -8.32 14.94 -14.74
N ALA A 352 -8.02 16.01 -14.01
CA ALA A 352 -6.64 16.34 -13.62
C ALA A 352 -5.99 15.21 -12.79
N TYR A 353 -6.79 14.48 -12.00
CA TYR A 353 -6.33 13.29 -11.29
C TYR A 353 -5.92 12.17 -12.25
N ALA A 354 -6.72 11.93 -13.30
CA ALA A 354 -6.42 10.94 -14.33
C ALA A 354 -5.18 11.33 -15.15
N ASP A 355 -4.98 12.62 -15.44
CA ASP A 355 -3.80 13.11 -16.14
C ASP A 355 -2.50 12.82 -15.37
N LEU A 356 -2.53 12.99 -14.03
CA LEU A 356 -1.38 12.61 -13.20
C LEU A 356 -1.20 11.09 -13.15
N VAL A 357 -2.27 10.32 -13.01
CA VAL A 357 -2.21 8.86 -13.04
C VAL A 357 -1.56 8.37 -14.34
N GLU A 358 -2.00 8.87 -15.49
CA GLU A 358 -1.42 8.54 -16.79
C GLU A 358 0.07 8.91 -16.83
N ARG A 359 0.41 10.15 -16.47
CA ARG A 359 1.79 10.63 -16.46
C ARG A 359 2.70 9.72 -15.62
N THR A 360 2.29 9.41 -14.39
CA THR A 360 3.11 8.60 -13.48
C THR A 360 3.18 7.14 -13.94
N LEU A 361 2.09 6.58 -14.45
CA LEU A 361 2.05 5.20 -14.95
C LEU A 361 2.98 5.01 -16.15
N TYR A 362 2.92 5.89 -17.15
CA TYR A 362 3.69 5.75 -18.39
C TYR A 362 5.15 6.19 -18.28
N ASN A 363 5.54 6.82 -17.17
CA ASN A 363 6.92 7.19 -16.91
C ASN A 363 7.47 6.37 -15.74
N VAL A 364 7.31 6.82 -14.50
CA VAL A 364 7.95 6.20 -13.32
C VAL A 364 7.60 4.71 -13.16
N VAL A 365 6.33 4.34 -13.28
CA VAL A 365 5.90 2.96 -13.00
C VAL A 365 6.24 2.02 -14.16
N ALA A 366 6.00 2.43 -15.40
CA ALA A 366 6.27 1.58 -16.57
C ALA A 366 7.77 1.34 -16.77
N THR A 367 8.63 2.29 -16.42
CA THR A 367 10.08 2.18 -16.61
C THR A 367 10.84 1.61 -15.43
N SER A 368 10.19 1.39 -14.28
CA SER A 368 10.91 0.90 -13.09
C SER A 368 11.38 -0.54 -13.22
N PRO A 369 10.60 -1.50 -13.76
CA PRO A 369 11.08 -2.85 -13.96
C PRO A 369 11.69 -3.02 -15.36
N SER A 370 12.74 -3.82 -15.47
CA SER A 370 13.36 -4.21 -16.74
C SER A 370 12.33 -4.81 -17.71
N ALA A 371 12.71 -4.88 -18.99
CA ALA A 371 11.85 -5.45 -20.03
C ALA A 371 11.50 -6.92 -19.78
N ASP A 372 12.40 -7.68 -19.14
CA ASP A 372 12.18 -9.07 -18.72
C ASP A 372 11.48 -9.21 -17.35
N GLY A 373 11.27 -8.11 -16.63
CA GLY A 373 10.56 -8.07 -15.36
C GLY A 373 11.32 -8.66 -14.16
N THR A 374 12.64 -8.76 -14.24
CA THR A 374 13.50 -9.39 -13.21
C THR A 374 14.58 -8.48 -12.63
N ALA A 375 14.56 -7.20 -12.97
CA ALA A 375 15.35 -6.16 -12.32
C ALA A 375 14.49 -4.91 -12.14
N PHE A 376 14.76 -4.11 -11.11
CA PHE A 376 13.90 -3.00 -10.71
C PHE A 376 14.72 -1.78 -10.30
N TYR A 377 14.24 -0.59 -10.66
CA TYR A 377 14.67 0.66 -10.05
C TYR A 377 13.95 0.89 -8.74
N TYR A 378 14.74 1.23 -7.71
CA TYR A 378 14.22 1.84 -6.48
C TYR A 378 13.95 3.33 -6.73
N ALA A 379 15.02 4.07 -7.07
CA ALA A 379 14.98 5.50 -7.40
C ALA A 379 14.99 5.74 -8.92
N ASN A 380 14.21 6.72 -9.40
CA ASN A 380 14.02 7.03 -10.82
C ASN A 380 14.51 8.46 -11.16
N THR A 381 15.85 8.63 -11.20
CA THR A 381 16.48 9.93 -11.50
C THR A 381 16.20 10.40 -12.94
N LEU A 382 16.08 11.70 -13.16
CA LEU A 382 15.83 12.28 -14.50
C LEU A 382 17.12 12.59 -15.28
N HIS A 383 18.27 12.59 -14.60
CA HIS A 383 19.57 12.81 -15.24
C HIS A 383 20.63 11.89 -14.63
N ARG A 384 21.22 11.03 -15.47
CA ARG A 384 22.41 10.25 -15.12
C ARG A 384 23.64 10.87 -15.76
N ARG A 385 24.64 11.21 -14.94
CA ARG A 385 25.91 11.80 -15.40
C ARG A 385 26.84 10.79 -16.07
N THR A 386 26.67 9.51 -15.75
CA THR A 386 27.37 8.39 -16.37
C THR A 386 26.37 7.45 -17.05
N PRO A 387 26.64 6.99 -18.29
CA PRO A 387 25.88 5.92 -18.90
C PRO A 387 25.85 4.70 -17.98
N GLY A 388 24.70 4.02 -17.89
CA GLY A 388 24.63 2.72 -17.23
C GLY A 388 25.37 1.67 -18.04
N GLU A 389 26.06 0.76 -17.38
CA GLU A 389 26.58 -0.46 -18.00
C GLU A 389 25.43 -1.47 -18.13
N ALA A 390 25.34 -2.13 -19.29
CA ALA A 390 24.26 -3.05 -19.66
C ALA A 390 24.41 -4.43 -19.03
#